data_AF-S8C0E6-F1
#
_entry.id   AF-S8C0E6-F1
#
_cell.length_a   1.000
_cell.length_b   1.000
_cell.length_c   1.000
_cell.angle_alpha   90.00
_cell.angle_beta   90.00
_cell.angle_gamma   90.00
#
_symmetry.space_group_name_H-M   'P 1'
#
loop_
_entity.id
_entity.type
_entity.pdbx_description
1 polymer ?
#
loop_
_entity_poly.entity_id
_entity_poly.type
_entity_poly.pdbx_seq_one_letter_code
_entity_poly.pdbx_strand_id
1 'polypeptide(L)'
;QVYMLKVEGIAFRFLPDPVQVKNALELKASVGPGGFDGVPVFQSDLLVVKKEDRRYCPIYFQKEDLEKALSTAVSSRSRVSTISSHMAVGSLEDVLKKMAISEENSGWDDLIFIPPGKSHSQHIQEI
;
A
#
# COMPACT_ATOMS: atom_id res chain seq x y z
N GLN A 1 -0.17 15.77 -10.15
CA GLN A 1 1.10 16.39 -9.70
C GLN A 1 2.19 15.34 -9.78
N VAL A 2 3.46 15.69 -10.01
CA VAL A 2 4.54 14.70 -10.11
C VAL A 2 5.59 14.94 -9.01
N TYR A 3 5.89 13.92 -8.21
CA TYR A 3 6.78 14.03 -7.04
C TYR A 3 8.26 13.99 -7.43
N MET A 4 9.12 14.73 -6.72
CA MET A 4 10.52 14.95 -7.10
C MET A 4 11.48 14.77 -5.91
N LEU A 5 12.35 13.77 -5.97
CA LEU A 5 13.46 13.58 -5.03
C LEU A 5 14.74 14.15 -5.63
N LYS A 6 15.42 15.08 -4.95
CA LYS A 6 16.67 15.67 -5.44
C LYS A 6 17.87 15.27 -4.57
N VAL A 7 18.89 14.67 -5.17
CA VAL A 7 20.18 14.35 -4.53
C VAL A 7 21.29 14.70 -5.53
N GLU A 8 22.31 15.45 -5.09
CA GLU A 8 23.48 15.82 -5.92
C GLU A 8 23.15 16.43 -7.30
N GLY A 9 22.05 17.18 -7.39
CA GLY A 9 21.59 17.79 -8.65
C GLY A 9 20.79 16.86 -9.56
N ILE A 10 20.62 15.59 -9.20
CA ILE A 10 19.78 14.62 -9.90
C ILE A 10 18.40 14.61 -9.27
N ALA A 11 17.36 14.76 -10.10
CA ALA A 11 15.97 14.71 -9.68
C ALA A 11 15.29 13.42 -10.15
N PHE A 12 14.90 12.56 -9.22
CA PHE A 12 14.04 11.41 -9.50
C PHE A 12 12.59 11.81 -9.45
N ARG A 13 11.84 11.37 -10.45
CA ARG A 13 10.43 11.70 -10.60
C ARG A 13 9.62 10.41 -10.58
N PHE A 14 8.74 10.27 -9.61
CA PHE A 14 7.80 9.17 -9.60
C PHE A 14 6.60 9.48 -10.50
N LEU A 15 6.33 8.58 -11.44
CA LEU A 15 5.16 8.63 -12.31
C LEU A 15 4.20 7.51 -11.86
N PRO A 16 3.16 7.84 -11.08
CA PRO A 16 2.20 6.82 -10.68
C PRO A 16 1.39 6.35 -11.89
N ASP A 17 0.99 5.09 -11.88
CA ASP A 17 0.06 4.55 -12.85
C ASP A 17 -1.28 5.31 -12.76
N PRO A 18 -1.78 5.92 -13.86
CA PRO A 18 -3.06 6.62 -13.88
C PRO A 18 -4.24 5.78 -13.38
N VAL A 19 -4.22 4.46 -13.62
CA VAL A 19 -5.26 3.53 -13.13
C VAL A 19 -5.27 3.51 -11.60
N GLN A 20 -4.09 3.47 -10.98
CA GLN A 20 -3.99 3.43 -9.53
C GLN A 20 -4.32 4.78 -8.89
N VAL A 21 -4.05 5.89 -9.57
CA VAL A 21 -4.51 7.22 -9.15
C VAL A 21 -6.04 7.29 -9.15
N LYS A 22 -6.69 6.77 -10.20
CA LYS A 22 -8.16 6.69 -10.27
C LYS A 22 -8.72 5.85 -9.12
N ASN A 23 -8.17 4.65 -8.92
CA ASN A 23 -8.55 3.72 -7.84
C ASN A 23 -8.42 4.38 -6.46
N ALA A 24 -7.34 5.12 -6.23
CA ALA A 24 -7.09 5.84 -4.99
C ALA A 24 -8.13 6.95 -4.73
N LEU A 25 -8.51 7.70 -5.76
CA LEU A 25 -9.55 8.72 -5.67
C LEU A 25 -10.93 8.12 -5.37
N GLU A 26 -11.27 6.99 -5.99
CA GLU A 26 -12.52 6.27 -5.73
C GLU A 26 -12.61 5.75 -4.28
N LEU A 27 -11.50 5.26 -3.71
CA LEU A 27 -11.43 4.85 -2.30
C LEU A 27 -11.47 6.05 -1.33
N LYS A 28 -10.96 7.20 -1.75
CA LYS A 28 -10.84 8.42 -0.92
C LYS A 28 -12.05 9.36 -1.03
N ALA A 29 -13.24 8.84 -1.39
CA ALA A 29 -14.46 9.58 -1.76
C ALA A 29 -14.97 10.65 -0.75
N SER A 30 -14.29 10.90 0.37
CA SER A 30 -14.55 11.96 1.34
C SER A 30 -13.65 13.20 1.23
N VAL A 31 -12.67 13.24 0.31
CA VAL A 31 -11.71 14.37 0.23
C VAL A 31 -12.10 15.32 -0.89
N GLY A 32 -12.10 16.62 -0.57
CA GLY A 32 -12.55 17.73 -1.41
C GLY A 32 -11.79 17.90 -2.74
N PRO A 33 -11.89 19.06 -3.41
CA PRO A 33 -11.64 19.22 -4.85
C PRO A 33 -10.19 19.05 -5.38
N GLY A 34 -9.31 18.35 -4.66
CA GLY A 34 -7.94 18.05 -5.08
C GLY A 34 -7.77 16.63 -5.66
N GLY A 35 -6.90 16.48 -6.66
CA GLY A 35 -6.43 15.18 -7.13
C GLY A 35 -5.60 14.43 -6.08
N PHE A 36 -5.15 13.23 -6.41
CA PHE A 36 -4.26 12.45 -5.54
C PHE A 36 -2.83 13.00 -5.60
N ASP A 37 -2.21 13.22 -4.43
CA ASP A 37 -0.83 13.68 -4.31
C ASP A 37 0.09 12.52 -3.91
N GLY A 38 1.19 12.35 -4.64
CA GLY A 38 2.14 11.24 -4.47
C GLY A 38 1.78 9.95 -5.22
N VAL A 39 2.52 8.88 -4.93
CA VAL A 39 2.31 7.54 -5.49
C VAL A 39 1.31 6.77 -4.63
N PRO A 40 0.16 6.33 -5.16
CA PRO A 40 -0.84 5.63 -4.37
C PRO A 40 -0.33 4.26 -3.92
N VAL A 41 -0.59 3.95 -2.65
CA VAL A 41 -0.39 2.64 -2.06
C VAL A 41 -1.62 2.22 -1.27
N PHE A 42 -1.89 0.92 -1.25
CA PHE A 42 -3.11 0.33 -0.71
C PHE A 42 -2.78 -0.69 0.38
N GLN A 43 -3.57 -0.71 1.44
CA GLN A 43 -3.42 -1.67 2.54
C GLN A 43 -4.77 -2.06 3.13
N SER A 44 -4.80 -3.10 3.97
CA SER A 44 -5.97 -3.48 4.75
C SER A 44 -5.55 -4.03 6.10
N ASP A 45 -6.31 -3.70 7.14
CA ASP A 45 -6.13 -4.23 8.50
C ASP A 45 -6.46 -5.72 8.61
N LEU A 46 -7.22 -6.26 7.66
CA LEU A 46 -7.55 -7.68 7.56
C LEU A 46 -6.40 -8.54 7.02
N LEU A 47 -5.33 -7.93 6.51
CA LEU A 47 -4.22 -8.64 5.89
C LEU A 47 -2.92 -8.44 6.68
N VAL A 48 -2.64 -9.39 7.56
CA VAL A 48 -1.39 -9.49 8.29
C VAL A 48 -0.81 -10.88 8.04
N VAL A 49 0.45 -10.94 7.64
CA VAL A 49 1.13 -12.20 7.32
C VAL A 49 2.16 -12.49 8.42
N LYS A 50 2.25 -13.75 8.84
CA LYS A 50 3.29 -14.21 9.77
C LYS A 50 4.21 -15.18 9.04
N LYS A 51 5.52 -14.94 9.09
CA LYS A 51 6.57 -15.88 8.65
C LYS A 51 7.54 -16.01 9.82
N GLU A 52 7.69 -17.23 10.32
CA GLU A 52 8.48 -17.55 11.52
C GLU A 52 8.01 -16.70 12.71
N ASP A 53 8.92 -15.97 13.36
CA ASP A 53 8.60 -15.08 14.49
C ASP A 53 8.38 -13.62 14.05
N ARG A 54 8.37 -13.34 12.75
CA ARG A 54 8.17 -12.00 12.21
C ARG A 54 6.77 -11.80 11.62
N ARG A 55 6.22 -10.63 11.90
CA ARG A 55 4.97 -10.13 11.32
C ARG A 55 5.28 -9.26 10.12
N TYR A 56 4.41 -9.33 9.11
CA TYR A 56 4.48 -8.51 7.92
C TYR A 56 3.11 -7.88 7.64
N CYS A 57 3.13 -6.58 7.40
CA CYS A 57 2.00 -5.73 7.05
C CYS A 57 2.19 -5.29 5.58
N PRO A 58 1.60 -6.02 4.62
CA PRO A 58 1.82 -5.77 3.20
C PRO A 58 1.13 -4.49 2.71
N ILE A 59 1.89 -3.67 1.98
CA ILE A 59 1.45 -2.45 1.30
C ILE A 59 1.58 -2.68 -0.21
N TYR A 60 0.50 -2.50 -0.95
CA TYR A 60 0.42 -2.80 -2.39
C TYR A 60 0.45 -1.53 -3.23
N PHE A 61 1.13 -1.58 -4.38
CA PHE A 61 1.06 -0.52 -5.38
C PHE A 61 -0.13 -0.65 -6.35
N GLN A 62 -0.72 -1.84 -6.44
CA GLN A 62 -1.92 -2.10 -7.24
C GLN A 62 -3.08 -2.51 -6.33
N LYS A 63 -4.21 -1.82 -6.48
CA LYS A 63 -5.44 -2.12 -5.74
C LYS A 63 -5.90 -3.55 -5.99
N GLU A 64 -5.78 -4.01 -7.22
CA GLU A 64 -6.23 -5.33 -7.68
C GLU A 64 -5.47 -6.47 -6.99
N ASP A 65 -4.17 -6.27 -6.70
CA ASP A 65 -3.36 -7.26 -5.99
C ASP A 65 -3.80 -7.39 -4.52
N LEU A 66 -4.15 -6.27 -3.86
CA LEU A 66 -4.71 -6.28 -2.51
C LEU A 66 -6.09 -6.95 -2.49
N GLU A 67 -6.96 -6.65 -3.45
CA GLU A 67 -8.28 -7.28 -3.56
C GLU A 67 -8.20 -8.79 -3.76
N LYS A 68 -7.26 -9.25 -4.59
CA LYS A 68 -6.99 -10.67 -4.80
C LYS A 68 -6.49 -11.32 -3.51
N ALA A 69 -5.54 -10.70 -2.83
CA ALA A 69 -5.01 -11.20 -1.55
C ALA A 69 -6.10 -11.29 -0.47
N LEU A 70 -6.96 -10.27 -0.36
CA LEU A 70 -8.09 -10.25 0.56
C LEU A 70 -9.14 -11.30 0.20
N SER A 71 -9.45 -11.47 -1.08
CA SER A 71 -10.39 -12.50 -1.53
C SER A 71 -9.92 -13.91 -1.13
N THR A 72 -8.62 -14.20 -1.27
CA THR A 72 -8.02 -15.45 -0.80
C THR A 72 -8.08 -15.59 0.72
N ALA A 73 -7.75 -14.54 1.48
CA ALA A 73 -7.75 -14.56 2.94
C ALA A 73 -9.16 -14.65 3.56
N VAL A 74 -10.14 -14.01 2.93
CA VAL A 74 -11.52 -13.82 3.44
C VAL A 74 -12.49 -14.88 2.89
N SER A 75 -12.04 -15.83 2.07
CA SER A 75 -12.86 -16.96 1.58
C SER A 75 -13.49 -17.84 2.69
N SER A 76 -13.20 -17.61 3.98
CA SER A 76 -13.90 -18.22 5.13
C SER A 76 -14.98 -17.35 5.79
N ARG A 77 -15.15 -16.07 5.39
CA ARG A 77 -16.11 -15.12 5.99
C ARG A 77 -16.80 -14.29 4.90
N SER A 78 -18.09 -14.51 4.74
CA SER A 78 -18.95 -13.97 3.68
C SER A 78 -18.80 -12.47 3.36
N ARG A 79 -18.95 -12.16 2.06
CA ARG A 79 -19.35 -10.88 1.39
C ARG A 79 -18.21 -9.95 0.92
N VAL A 80 -17.99 -9.98 -0.40
CA VAL A 80 -17.15 -9.07 -1.21
C VAL A 80 -17.44 -7.58 -0.97
N SER A 81 -18.69 -7.22 -0.65
CA SER A 81 -19.09 -5.83 -0.35
C SER A 81 -18.45 -5.26 0.92
N THR A 82 -17.96 -6.11 1.84
CA THR A 82 -17.34 -5.66 3.10
C THR A 82 -15.86 -5.33 2.90
N ILE A 83 -15.20 -5.90 1.90
CA ILE A 83 -13.74 -5.86 1.73
C ILE A 83 -13.24 -4.43 1.45
N SER A 84 -13.93 -3.68 0.59
CA SER A 84 -13.58 -2.28 0.26
C SER A 84 -13.59 -1.37 1.49
N SER A 85 -14.52 -1.61 2.44
CA SER A 85 -14.61 -0.85 3.69
C SER A 85 -13.39 -1.03 4.61
N HIS A 86 -12.62 -2.09 4.41
CA HIS A 86 -11.39 -2.40 5.16
C HIS A 86 -10.12 -2.03 4.39
N MET A 87 -10.25 -1.40 3.22
CA MET A 87 -9.11 -0.93 2.44
C MET A 87 -8.83 0.53 2.75
N ALA A 88 -7.56 0.84 2.98
CA ALA A 88 -7.07 2.19 3.15
C ALA A 88 -6.09 2.54 2.03
N VAL A 89 -6.09 3.82 1.65
CA VAL A 89 -5.15 4.36 0.67
C VAL A 89 -4.27 5.43 1.32
N GLY A 90 -2.99 5.41 0.99
CA GLY A 90 -2.01 6.41 1.39
C GLY A 90 -1.06 6.73 0.22
N SER A 91 -0.16 7.70 0.42
CA SER A 91 0.94 7.95 -0.51
C SER A 91 2.20 7.23 -0.06
N LEU A 92 3.01 6.73 -1.00
CA LEU A 92 4.32 6.13 -0.72
C LEU A 92 5.19 7.12 0.07
N GLU A 93 5.15 8.39 -0.30
CA GLU A 93 5.91 9.47 0.29
C GLU A 93 5.57 9.69 1.77
N ASP A 94 4.27 9.68 2.11
CA ASP A 94 3.83 9.78 3.50
C ASP A 94 4.24 8.55 4.31
N VAL A 95 4.19 7.35 3.72
CA VAL A 95 4.64 6.11 4.36
C VAL A 95 6.13 6.19 4.66
N LEU A 96 6.96 6.51 3.66
CA LEU A 96 8.42 6.63 3.83
C LEU A 96 8.79 7.71 4.84
N LYS A 97 8.12 8.88 4.79
CA LYS A 97 8.33 9.94 5.76
C LYS A 97 8.01 9.48 7.19
N LYS A 98 6.92 8.73 7.37
CA LYS A 98 6.53 8.19 8.69
C LYS A 98 7.51 7.12 9.17
N MET A 99 7.94 6.21 8.30
CA MET A 99 8.97 5.21 8.61
C MET A 99 10.29 5.86 9.05
N ALA A 100 10.67 6.99 8.44
CA ALA A 100 11.91 7.68 8.77
C ALA A 100 11.90 8.39 10.14
N ILE A 101 10.72 8.79 10.64
CA ILE A 101 10.57 9.51 11.92
C ILE A 101 10.01 8.64 13.04
N SER A 102 9.60 7.41 12.75
CA SER A 102 9.01 6.50 13.74
C SER A 102 10.05 5.96 14.70
N GLU A 103 9.66 5.81 15.97
CA GLU A 103 10.49 5.18 16.99
C GLU A 103 10.66 3.67 16.73
N GLU A 104 11.70 3.06 17.30
CA GLU A 104 11.87 1.60 17.27
C GLU A 104 10.67 0.89 17.93
N ASN A 105 10.30 -0.29 17.41
CA ASN A 105 9.17 -1.12 17.89
C ASN A 105 7.77 -0.48 17.74
N SER A 106 7.63 0.55 16.90
CA SER A 106 6.34 1.18 16.60
C SER A 106 5.50 0.42 15.56
N GLY A 107 6.00 -0.71 15.05
CA GLY A 107 5.34 -1.55 14.05
C GLY A 107 5.55 -1.11 12.59
N TRP A 108 6.33 -0.05 12.36
CA TRP A 108 6.71 0.38 11.00
C TRP A 108 7.75 -0.55 10.35
N ASP A 109 8.45 -1.33 11.15
CA ASP A 109 9.39 -2.40 10.77
C ASP A 109 8.70 -3.69 10.27
N ASP A 110 7.40 -3.83 10.55
CA ASP A 110 6.56 -4.90 9.99
C ASP A 110 6.15 -4.59 8.52
N LEU A 111 6.29 -3.35 8.05
CA LEU A 111 5.83 -2.99 6.70
C LEU A 111 6.66 -3.67 5.61
N ILE A 112 5.97 -4.16 4.58
CA ILE A 112 6.59 -4.67 3.36
C ILE A 112 5.85 -4.14 2.14
N PHE A 113 6.59 -3.57 1.19
CA PHE A 113 6.02 -3.16 -0.08
C PHE A 113 5.92 -4.35 -1.03
N ILE A 114 4.73 -4.61 -1.57
CA ILE A 114 4.49 -5.67 -2.54
C ILE A 114 4.56 -5.08 -3.95
N PRO A 115 5.53 -5.50 -4.79
CA PRO A 115 5.64 -5.01 -6.15
C PRO A 115 4.39 -5.33 -6.99
N PRO A 116 4.04 -4.48 -7.98
CA PRO A 116 2.96 -4.74 -8.93
C PRO A 116 3.03 -6.15 -9.55
N GLY A 117 1.91 -6.89 -9.50
CA GLY A 117 1.77 -8.22 -10.07
C GLY A 117 2.41 -9.36 -9.26
N LYS A 118 3.06 -9.07 -8.12
CA LYS A 118 3.56 -10.11 -7.19
C LYS A 118 2.55 -10.37 -6.08
N SER A 119 2.45 -11.62 -5.64
CA SER A 119 1.75 -11.94 -4.39
C SER A 119 2.65 -11.65 -3.18
N HIS A 120 2.05 -11.26 -2.06
CA HIS A 120 2.78 -11.13 -0.80
C HIS A 120 3.44 -12.44 -0.38
N SER A 121 2.80 -13.59 -0.64
CA SER A 121 3.34 -14.89 -0.30
C SER A 121 4.64 -15.18 -1.04
N GLN A 122 4.70 -14.90 -2.33
CA GLN A 122 5.93 -15.06 -3.12
C GLN A 122 6.99 -14.06 -2.66
N HIS A 123 6.62 -12.79 -2.50
CA HIS A 123 7.58 -11.75 -2.18
C HIS A 123 8.21 -11.94 -0.78
N ILE A 124 7.43 -12.33 0.22
CA ILE A 124 7.92 -12.58 1.58
C ILE A 124 8.86 -13.81 1.62
N GLN A 125 8.79 -14.75 0.66
CA GLN A 125 9.76 -15.85 0.59
C GLN A 125 11.12 -15.42 0.03
N GLU A 126 11.17 -14.33 -0.75
CA GLU A 126 12.40 -13.81 -1.36
C GLU A 126 13.22 -12.92 -0.40
N ILE A 127 12.67 -12.60 0.77
CA ILE A 127 13.28 -11.79 1.85
C ILE A 127 13.65 -12.70 3.03
#